data_AF-I8T264-F1
#
_entry.id   AF-I8T264-F1
#
_cell.length_a   1.000
_cell.length_b   1.000
_cell.length_c   1.000
_cell.angle_alpha   90.00
_cell.angle_beta   90.00
_cell.angle_gamma   90.00
#
_symmetry.space_group_name_H-M   'P 1'
#
loop_
_entity.id
_entity.type
_entity.pdbx_description
1 polymer ?
#
loop_
_entity_poly.entity_id
_entity_poly.type
_entity_poly.pdbx_seq_one_letter_code
_entity_poly.pdbx_strand_id
1 'polypeptide(L)'
;MIMTSNIRKLMLTFHVTASIGWAGALAVFLAHSLVSLSNQDPAVVRAACLMMGITAWFVILPLAATSLVTGLVQALGTAWGLFRHYWVTIKLLLTAFATAVLLLKLTPISALAAAAQTAVSLQEFAGLKLSLVIHAAGGLGVLLVTTALAIYKPAGLTPYGARMLGTRSAYIRNSGSAAGLPRWVKGFVAASMVLLLVLIVMIMHGGHGPGAHM
;
A
#
# COMPACT_ATOMS: atom_id res chain seq x y z
N MET A 1 -23.16 10.46 8.26
CA MET A 1 -22.68 11.11 9.50
C MET A 1 -21.64 12.16 9.14
N ILE A 2 -21.81 13.40 9.59
CA ILE A 2 -20.79 14.45 9.40
C ILE A 2 -19.90 14.41 10.65
N MET A 3 -18.65 13.98 10.51
CA MET A 3 -17.68 14.06 11.61
C MET A 3 -17.49 15.50 12.07
N THR A 4 -17.42 15.71 13.38
CA THR A 4 -17.12 17.04 13.95
C THR A 4 -15.72 17.50 13.54
N SER A 5 -15.48 18.82 13.57
CA SER A 5 -14.21 19.42 13.13
C SER A 5 -12.99 18.84 13.87
N ASN A 6 -13.13 18.57 15.17
CA ASN A 6 -12.04 18.05 16.01
C ASN A 6 -11.72 16.59 15.70
N ILE A 7 -12.73 15.73 15.56
CA ILE A 7 -12.53 14.31 15.22
C ILE A 7 -11.90 14.20 13.83
N ARG A 8 -12.32 15.04 12.86
CA ARG A 8 -11.71 15.07 11.52
C ARG A 8 -10.22 15.42 11.57
N LYS A 9 -9.82 16.42 12.37
CA LYS A 9 -8.41 16.78 12.54
C LYS A 9 -7.62 15.66 13.21
N LEU A 10 -8.16 15.07 14.28
CA LEU A 10 -7.53 13.95 14.97
C LEU A 10 -7.29 12.75 14.04
N MET A 11 -8.31 12.34 13.29
CA MET A 11 -8.18 11.25 12.31
C MET A 11 -7.18 11.58 11.21
N LEU A 12 -7.15 12.84 10.74
CA LEU A 12 -6.15 13.26 9.76
C LEU A 12 -4.74 13.18 10.32
N THR A 13 -4.53 13.58 11.58
CA THR A 13 -3.23 13.45 12.24
C THR A 13 -2.80 11.98 12.30
N PHE A 14 -3.66 11.08 12.80
CA PHE A 14 -3.35 9.65 12.82
C PHE A 14 -3.06 9.09 11.43
N HIS A 15 -3.88 9.44 10.43
CA HIS A 15 -3.69 8.98 9.06
C HIS A 15 -2.34 9.40 8.49
N VAL A 16 -1.97 10.68 8.64
CA VAL A 16 -0.71 11.23 8.11
C VAL A 16 0.48 10.64 8.86
N THR A 17 0.45 10.62 10.19
CA THR A 17 1.53 10.03 11.01
C THR A 17 1.73 8.56 10.68
N ALA A 18 0.64 7.77 10.57
CA ALA A 18 0.73 6.36 10.23
C ALA A 18 1.27 6.15 8.80
N SER A 19 0.84 6.96 7.84
CA SER A 19 1.26 6.81 6.44
C SER A 19 2.74 7.16 6.24
N ILE A 20 3.21 8.25 6.84
CA ILE A 20 4.64 8.65 6.76
C ILE A 20 5.49 7.66 7.55
N GLY A 21 5.03 7.25 8.75
CA GLY A 21 5.70 6.23 9.55
C GLY A 21 5.84 4.91 8.79
N TRP A 22 4.80 4.48 8.07
CA TRP A 22 4.83 3.27 7.26
C TRP A 22 5.88 3.35 6.14
N ALA A 23 5.94 4.48 5.43
CA ALA A 23 6.96 4.71 4.40
C ALA A 23 8.39 4.67 4.98
N GLY A 24 8.62 5.32 6.13
CA GLY A 24 9.91 5.26 6.83
C GLY A 24 10.28 3.84 7.28
N ALA A 25 9.33 3.09 7.84
CA ALA A 25 9.54 1.71 8.25
C ALA A 25 9.86 0.78 7.07
N LEU A 26 9.22 0.99 5.91
CA LEU A 26 9.57 0.27 4.69
C LEU A 26 10.95 0.62 4.15
N ALA A 27 11.41 1.87 4.28
CA ALA A 27 12.78 2.24 3.91
C ALA A 27 13.82 1.51 4.77
N VAL A 28 13.58 1.42 6.08
CA VAL A 28 14.42 0.63 7.01
C VAL A 28 14.36 -0.86 6.68
N PHE A 29 13.17 -1.39 6.41
CA PHE A 29 13.00 -2.80 6.01
C PHE A 29 13.72 -3.11 4.70
N LEU A 30 13.69 -2.19 3.73
CA LEU A 30 14.43 -2.31 2.47
C LEU A 30 15.95 -2.36 2.73
N ALA A 31 16.47 -1.52 3.63
CA ALA A 31 17.87 -1.55 4.03
C ALA A 31 18.25 -2.91 4.63
N HIS A 32 17.47 -3.45 5.57
CA HIS A 32 17.69 -4.80 6.11
C HIS A 32 17.63 -5.88 5.02
N SER A 33 16.68 -5.78 4.10
CA SER A 33 16.53 -6.74 3.00
C SER A 33 17.76 -6.75 2.08
N LEU A 34 18.29 -5.56 1.75
CA LEU A 34 19.52 -5.41 0.96
C LEU A 34 20.73 -5.98 1.71
N VAL A 35 20.89 -5.65 3.00
CA VAL A 35 21.97 -6.18 3.84
C VAL A 35 21.92 -7.71 3.91
N SER A 36 20.71 -8.30 4.01
CA SER A 36 20.55 -9.75 4.06
C SER A 36 21.01 -10.49 2.79
N LEU A 37 21.08 -9.78 1.66
CA LEU A 37 21.50 -10.29 0.36
C LEU A 37 22.97 -10.06 0.06
N SER A 38 23.48 -8.86 0.38
CA SER A 38 24.78 -8.40 -0.10
C SER A 38 25.92 -8.54 0.91
N ASN A 39 25.61 -8.68 2.19
CA ASN A 39 26.63 -8.76 3.24
C ASN A 39 27.20 -10.19 3.36
N GLN A 40 28.50 -10.28 3.61
CA GLN A 40 29.21 -11.55 3.76
C GLN A 40 29.35 -12.00 5.22
N ASP A 41 29.16 -11.10 6.18
CA ASP A 41 29.21 -11.43 7.60
C ASP A 41 27.91 -12.15 8.03
N PRO A 42 27.97 -13.44 8.42
CA PRO A 42 26.80 -14.21 8.82
C PRO A 42 26.04 -13.60 10.01
N ALA A 43 26.75 -12.93 10.94
CA ALA A 43 26.13 -12.30 12.09
C ALA A 43 25.26 -11.11 11.67
N VAL A 44 25.76 -10.29 10.73
CA VAL A 44 25.03 -9.13 10.19
C VAL A 44 23.82 -9.58 9.36
N VAL A 45 24.00 -10.59 8.49
CA VAL A 45 22.89 -11.15 7.69
C VAL A 45 21.80 -11.72 8.60
N ARG A 46 22.17 -12.45 9.65
CA ARG A 46 21.24 -12.99 10.65
C ARG A 46 20.48 -11.88 11.35
N ALA A 47 21.18 -10.85 11.84
CA ALA A 47 20.55 -9.71 12.50
C ALA A 47 19.53 -9.01 11.58
N ALA A 48 19.87 -8.79 10.31
CA ALA A 48 18.97 -8.20 9.34
C ALA A 48 17.69 -9.04 9.13
N CYS A 49 17.82 -10.36 8.99
CA CYS A 49 16.67 -11.26 8.83
C CYS A 49 15.75 -11.26 10.06
N LEU A 50 16.31 -11.23 11.28
CA LEU A 50 15.55 -11.15 12.52
C LEU A 50 14.79 -9.81 12.64
N MET A 51 15.48 -8.70 12.34
CA MET A 51 14.89 -7.36 12.40
C MET A 51 13.75 -7.17 11.39
N MET A 52 13.83 -7.81 10.22
CA MET A 52 12.74 -7.82 9.25
C MET A 52 11.46 -8.43 9.84
N GLY A 53 11.55 -9.55 10.56
CA GLY A 53 10.41 -10.17 11.24
C GLY A 53 9.75 -9.24 12.25
N ILE A 54 10.55 -8.66 13.14
CA ILE A 54 10.06 -7.76 14.19
C ILE A 54 9.44 -6.50 13.57
N THR A 55 10.13 -5.87 12.63
CA THR A 55 9.67 -4.62 11.99
C THR A 55 8.38 -4.85 11.20
N ALA A 56 8.25 -5.98 10.52
CA ALA A 56 7.05 -6.30 9.74
C ALA A 56 5.81 -6.40 10.63
N TRP A 57 5.90 -7.15 11.73
CA TRP A 57 4.76 -7.40 12.61
C TRP A 57 4.42 -6.25 13.55
N PHE A 58 5.43 -5.61 14.14
CA PHE A 58 5.20 -4.65 15.23
C PHE A 58 5.22 -3.19 14.80
N VAL A 59 5.73 -2.90 13.60
CA VAL A 59 5.82 -1.52 13.09
C VAL A 59 5.02 -1.38 11.80
N ILE A 60 5.37 -2.14 10.77
CA ILE A 60 4.80 -1.97 9.43
C ILE A 60 3.32 -2.35 9.40
N LEU A 61 2.94 -3.52 9.93
CA LEU A 61 1.54 -3.97 9.94
C LEU A 61 0.60 -3.02 10.71
N PRO A 62 0.91 -2.59 11.95
CA PRO A 62 0.08 -1.64 12.67
C PRO A 62 -0.06 -0.29 11.95
N LEU A 63 1.02 0.23 11.34
CA LEU A 63 0.98 1.49 10.61
C LEU A 63 0.18 1.38 9.31
N ALA A 64 0.33 0.27 8.57
CA ALA A 64 -0.47 -0.01 7.38
C ALA A 64 -1.97 -0.12 7.71
N ALA A 65 -2.31 -0.89 8.74
CA ALA A 65 -3.68 -1.05 9.21
C ALA A 65 -4.27 0.30 9.68
N THR A 66 -3.51 1.07 10.46
CA THR A 66 -3.94 2.40 10.93
C THR A 66 -4.16 3.36 9.76
N SER A 67 -3.25 3.39 8.79
CA SER A 67 -3.38 4.23 7.57
C SER A 67 -4.64 3.84 6.78
N LEU A 68 -4.88 2.55 6.56
CA LEU A 68 -6.03 2.04 5.82
C LEU A 68 -7.36 2.34 6.53
N VAL A 69 -7.46 2.04 7.83
CA VAL A 69 -8.67 2.27 8.63
C VAL A 69 -9.00 3.75 8.71
N THR A 70 -8.02 4.59 9.06
CA THR A 70 -8.22 6.04 9.14
C THR A 70 -8.55 6.64 7.77
N GLY A 71 -7.93 6.14 6.70
CA GLY A 71 -8.24 6.55 5.32
C GLY A 71 -9.68 6.21 4.93
N LEU A 72 -10.18 5.03 5.30
CA LEU A 72 -11.57 4.62 5.08
C LEU A 72 -12.55 5.48 5.88
N VAL A 73 -12.25 5.72 7.16
CA VAL A 73 -13.06 6.60 8.03
C VAL A 73 -13.13 8.02 7.45
N GLN A 74 -12.01 8.56 6.98
CA GLN A 74 -11.99 9.89 6.35
C GLN A 74 -12.74 9.92 5.02
N ALA A 75 -12.65 8.86 4.20
CA ALA A 75 -13.37 8.76 2.94
C ALA A 75 -14.89 8.66 3.12
N LEU A 76 -15.37 7.99 4.18
CA LEU A 76 -16.79 7.79 4.48
C LEU A 76 -17.40 8.89 5.36
N GLY A 77 -16.62 9.45 6.29
CA GLY A 77 -17.09 10.38 7.33
C GLY A 77 -16.94 11.88 6.99
N THR A 78 -16.37 12.20 5.83
CA THR A 78 -16.20 13.59 5.39
C THR A 78 -16.95 13.87 4.09
N ALA A 79 -17.20 15.16 3.81
CA ALA A 79 -17.89 15.62 2.61
C ALA A 79 -17.22 15.20 1.29
N TRP A 80 -15.97 14.72 1.36
CA TRP A 80 -15.18 14.28 0.24
C TRP A 80 -15.71 13.00 -0.40
N GLY A 81 -16.28 12.05 0.36
CA GLY A 81 -16.93 10.84 -0.16
C GLY A 81 -16.00 9.86 -0.92
N LEU A 82 -16.06 8.57 -0.58
CA LEU A 82 -15.18 7.52 -1.13
C LEU A 82 -15.10 7.48 -2.66
N PHE A 83 -16.24 7.67 -3.31
CA PHE A 83 -16.36 7.65 -4.77
C PHE A 83 -16.63 9.02 -5.35
N ARG A 84 -16.45 10.14 -4.64
CA ARG A 84 -16.76 11.47 -5.21
C ARG A 84 -15.59 12.01 -6.01
N HIS A 85 -14.37 11.68 -5.59
CA HIS A 85 -13.13 12.17 -6.17
C HIS A 85 -12.21 10.99 -6.43
N TYR A 86 -11.80 10.86 -7.69
CA TYR A 86 -10.93 9.76 -8.11
C TYR A 86 -9.68 9.69 -7.25
N TRP A 87 -8.98 10.81 -6.99
CA TRP A 87 -7.72 10.81 -6.22
C TRP A 87 -7.88 10.23 -4.79
N VAL A 88 -9.07 10.27 -4.20
CA VAL A 88 -9.36 9.61 -2.91
C VAL A 88 -9.44 8.09 -3.12
N THR A 89 -10.20 7.65 -4.11
CA THR A 89 -10.34 6.23 -4.46
C THR A 89 -9.00 5.62 -4.88
N ILE A 90 -8.20 6.30 -5.70
CA ILE A 90 -6.88 5.84 -6.16
C ILE A 90 -5.97 5.56 -4.96
N LYS A 91 -5.86 6.54 -4.05
CA LYS A 91 -4.99 6.38 -2.88
C LYS A 91 -5.47 5.24 -1.98
N LEU A 92 -6.77 5.13 -1.74
CA LEU A 92 -7.29 4.04 -0.92
C LEU A 92 -7.02 2.67 -1.57
N LEU A 93 -7.17 2.56 -2.89
CA LEU A 93 -6.85 1.34 -3.64
C LEU A 93 -5.36 0.99 -3.55
N LEU A 94 -4.46 1.97 -3.72
CA LEU A 94 -3.02 1.77 -3.58
C LEU A 94 -2.62 1.36 -2.16
N THR A 95 -3.19 2.01 -1.14
CA THR A 95 -2.99 1.67 0.28
C THR A 95 -3.50 0.26 0.59
N ALA A 96 -4.69 -0.11 0.09
CA ALA A 96 -5.25 -1.45 0.25
C ALA A 96 -4.40 -2.52 -0.46
N PHE A 97 -3.96 -2.26 -1.69
CA PHE A 97 -3.07 -3.14 -2.44
C PHE A 97 -1.74 -3.36 -1.71
N ALA A 98 -1.09 -2.28 -1.26
CA ALA A 98 0.15 -2.36 -0.50
C ALA A 98 -0.03 -3.12 0.82
N THR A 99 -1.18 -2.96 1.50
CA THR A 99 -1.52 -3.70 2.71
C THR A 99 -1.74 -5.20 2.40
N ALA A 100 -2.42 -5.54 1.30
CA ALA A 100 -2.62 -6.92 0.89
C ALA A 100 -1.28 -7.62 0.57
N VAL A 101 -0.41 -6.94 -0.18
CA VAL A 101 0.96 -7.43 -0.45
C VAL A 101 1.74 -7.65 0.85
N LEU A 102 1.66 -6.71 1.79
CA LEU A 102 2.27 -6.87 3.11
C LEU A 102 1.76 -8.13 3.82
N LEU A 103 0.45 -8.33 3.89
CA LEU A 103 -0.15 -9.50 4.55
C LEU A 103 0.33 -10.82 3.90
N LEU A 104 0.42 -10.87 2.58
CA LEU A 104 0.97 -12.03 1.85
C LEU A 104 2.44 -12.29 2.16
N LYS A 105 3.22 -11.25 2.53
CA LYS A 105 4.64 -11.38 2.84
C LYS A 105 4.94 -11.62 4.31
N LEU A 106 3.99 -11.46 5.24
CA LEU A 106 4.22 -11.72 6.67
C LEU A 106 4.67 -13.16 6.94
N THR A 107 4.05 -14.15 6.30
CA THR A 107 4.42 -15.56 6.51
C THR A 107 5.83 -15.87 5.98
N PRO A 108 6.21 -15.55 4.73
CA PRO A 108 7.58 -15.70 4.26
C PRO A 108 8.62 -14.94 5.10
N ILE A 109 8.31 -13.73 5.54
CA ILE A 109 9.20 -12.94 6.41
C ILE A 109 9.42 -13.67 7.74
N SER A 110 8.35 -14.21 8.33
CA SER A 110 8.43 -14.95 9.60
C SER A 110 9.22 -16.26 9.44
N ALA A 111 9.06 -16.96 8.32
CA ALA A 111 9.84 -18.16 8.01
C ALA A 111 11.35 -17.86 7.89
N LEU A 112 11.70 -16.77 7.20
CA LEU A 112 13.09 -16.30 7.11
C LEU A 112 13.66 -15.92 8.49
N ALA A 113 12.87 -15.21 9.30
CA ALA A 113 13.28 -14.82 10.65
C ALA A 113 13.45 -16.06 11.56
N ALA A 114 12.60 -17.08 11.43
CA ALA A 114 12.72 -18.33 12.18
C ALA A 114 13.97 -19.12 11.77
N ALA A 115 14.26 -19.25 10.47
CA ALA A 115 15.48 -19.89 9.98
C ALA A 115 16.75 -19.16 10.48
N ALA A 116 16.69 -17.83 10.56
CA ALA A 116 17.77 -17.04 11.12
C ALA A 116 17.98 -17.33 12.62
N GLN A 117 16.94 -17.68 13.40
CA GLN A 117 17.10 -18.02 14.82
C GLN A 117 17.89 -19.30 15.02
N THR A 118 17.62 -20.34 14.23
CA THR A 118 18.19 -21.69 14.37
C THR A 118 19.57 -21.86 13.74
N ALA A 119 20.19 -20.76 13.27
CA ALA A 119 21.50 -20.75 12.60
C ALA A 119 21.57 -21.69 11.36
N VAL A 120 20.43 -21.94 10.73
CA VAL A 120 20.36 -22.68 9.46
C VAL A 120 21.02 -21.83 8.36
N SER A 121 21.65 -22.52 7.40
CA SER A 121 22.21 -21.92 6.19
C SER A 121 21.19 -21.01 5.50
N LEU A 122 21.45 -19.70 5.46
CA LEU A 122 20.56 -18.71 4.84
C LEU A 122 20.77 -18.58 3.32
N GLN A 123 21.67 -19.38 2.75
CA GLN A 123 21.96 -19.45 1.32
C GLN A 123 20.75 -19.95 0.53
N GLU A 124 20.00 -20.92 1.05
CA GLU A 124 18.80 -21.49 0.42
C GLU A 124 17.67 -20.45 0.28
N PHE A 125 17.71 -19.37 1.06
CA PHE A 125 16.73 -18.30 1.06
C PHE A 125 17.06 -17.15 0.10
N ALA A 126 18.08 -17.27 -0.75
CA ALA A 126 18.50 -16.20 -1.67
C ALA A 126 17.34 -15.67 -2.54
N GLY A 127 16.53 -16.56 -3.10
CA GLY A 127 15.35 -16.18 -3.90
C GLY A 127 14.29 -15.43 -3.07
N LEU A 128 14.06 -15.85 -1.83
CA LEU A 128 13.14 -15.16 -0.92
C LEU A 128 13.66 -13.78 -0.55
N LYS A 129 14.93 -13.65 -0.18
CA LYS A 129 15.55 -12.36 0.19
C LYS A 129 15.49 -11.37 -0.97
N LEU A 130 15.77 -11.82 -2.20
CA LEU A 130 15.61 -10.99 -3.41
C LEU A 130 14.15 -10.57 -3.61
N SER A 131 13.21 -11.50 -3.44
CA SER A 131 11.78 -11.19 -3.46
C SER A 131 11.45 -10.09 -2.45
N LEU A 132 11.95 -10.18 -1.21
CA LEU A 132 11.68 -9.18 -0.17
C LEU A 132 12.25 -7.79 -0.51
N VAL A 133 13.44 -7.71 -1.14
CA VAL A 133 13.97 -6.44 -1.66
C VAL A 133 13.04 -5.84 -2.71
N ILE A 134 12.62 -6.63 -3.71
CA ILE A 134 11.75 -6.16 -4.80
C ILE A 134 10.41 -5.65 -4.23
N HIS A 135 9.82 -6.38 -3.29
CA HIS A 135 8.53 -6.00 -2.69
C HIS A 135 8.66 -4.80 -1.75
N ALA A 136 9.75 -4.69 -0.99
CA ALA A 136 10.00 -3.52 -0.14
C ALA A 136 10.22 -2.26 -0.99
N ALA A 137 11.02 -2.36 -2.06
CA ALA A 137 11.25 -1.25 -3.00
C ALA A 137 9.97 -0.85 -3.73
N GLY A 138 9.22 -1.83 -4.26
CA GLY A 138 7.94 -1.60 -4.93
C GLY A 138 6.90 -0.99 -3.98
N GLY A 139 6.76 -1.53 -2.76
CA GLY A 139 5.87 -1.02 -1.73
C GLY A 139 6.22 0.42 -1.33
N LEU A 140 7.51 0.73 -1.12
CA LEU A 140 7.97 2.08 -0.86
C LEU A 140 7.64 3.03 -2.02
N GLY A 141 7.88 2.60 -3.26
CA GLY A 141 7.49 3.35 -4.46
C GLY A 141 5.99 3.66 -4.50
N VAL A 142 5.14 2.67 -4.21
CA VAL A 142 3.68 2.86 -4.11
C VAL A 142 3.34 3.91 -3.05
N LEU A 143 3.93 3.83 -1.85
CA LEU A 143 3.65 4.81 -0.79
C LEU A 143 4.12 6.22 -1.14
N LEU A 144 5.28 6.36 -1.79
CA LEU A 144 5.76 7.65 -2.29
C LEU A 144 4.82 8.23 -3.35
N VAL A 145 4.32 7.40 -4.28
CA VAL A 145 3.30 7.81 -5.26
C VAL A 145 2.01 8.23 -4.56
N THR A 146 1.53 7.48 -3.55
CA THR A 146 0.33 7.90 -2.79
C THR A 146 0.52 9.23 -2.07
N THR A 147 1.73 9.49 -1.57
CA THR A 147 2.09 10.75 -0.91
C THR A 147 2.13 11.90 -1.93
N ALA A 148 2.76 11.70 -3.07
CA ALA A 148 2.76 12.67 -4.16
C ALA A 148 1.33 13.00 -4.63
N LEU A 149 0.48 11.98 -4.82
CA LEU A 149 -0.94 12.18 -5.15
C LEU A 149 -1.69 12.96 -4.08
N ALA A 150 -1.34 12.80 -2.80
CA ALA A 150 -1.95 13.55 -1.71
C ALA A 150 -1.58 15.04 -1.71
N ILE A 151 -0.37 15.38 -2.17
CA ILE A 151 0.16 16.74 -2.22
C ILE A 151 -0.29 17.45 -3.51
N TYR A 152 -0.02 16.85 -4.67
CA TYR A 152 -0.24 17.47 -5.98
C TYR A 152 -1.70 17.42 -6.46
N LYS A 153 -2.56 16.59 -5.83
CA LYS A 153 -4.02 16.52 -6.02
C LYS A 153 -4.45 16.67 -7.49
N PRO A 154 -4.33 15.63 -8.33
CA PRO A 154 -4.83 15.70 -9.69
C PRO A 154 -6.33 15.99 -9.68
N ALA A 155 -6.74 17.06 -10.37
CA ALA A 155 -8.12 17.52 -10.40
C ALA A 155 -9.05 16.50 -11.08
N GLY A 156 -10.23 16.24 -10.51
CA GLY A 156 -11.28 15.48 -11.18
C GLY A 156 -12.34 14.86 -10.25
N LEU A 157 -13.60 15.17 -10.54
CA LEU A 157 -14.77 14.54 -9.94
C LEU A 157 -15.07 13.20 -10.64
N THR A 158 -15.51 12.21 -9.88
CA THR A 158 -16.09 10.99 -10.48
C THR A 158 -17.49 11.28 -11.05
N PRO A 159 -18.07 10.40 -11.89
CA PRO A 159 -19.44 10.53 -12.36
C PRO A 159 -20.46 10.59 -11.20
N TYR A 160 -20.23 9.84 -10.13
CA TYR A 160 -21.03 9.90 -8.91
C TYR A 160 -20.94 11.26 -8.21
N GLY A 161 -19.71 11.79 -8.07
CA GLY A 161 -19.48 13.11 -7.46
C GLY A 161 -19.99 14.28 -8.29
N ALA A 162 -19.92 14.16 -9.61
CA ALA A 162 -20.49 15.11 -10.56
C ALA A 162 -22.03 15.12 -10.50
N ARG A 163 -22.69 13.95 -10.40
CA ARG A 163 -24.16 13.87 -10.25
C ARG A 163 -24.65 14.47 -8.94
N MET A 164 -23.95 14.23 -7.83
CA MET A 164 -24.31 14.74 -6.51
C MET A 164 -24.07 16.26 -6.34
N LEU A 165 -23.10 16.83 -7.06
CA LEU A 165 -22.92 18.29 -7.16
C LEU A 165 -23.87 18.92 -8.19
N GLY A 166 -24.17 18.18 -9.26
CA GLY A 166 -25.06 18.56 -10.35
C GLY A 166 -26.52 18.72 -9.95
N THR A 167 -26.98 18.10 -8.85
CA THR A 167 -28.33 18.35 -8.29
C THR A 167 -28.52 19.80 -7.82
N ARG A 168 -27.44 20.57 -7.64
CA ARG A 168 -27.48 22.03 -7.37
C ARG A 168 -27.38 22.90 -8.63
N SER A 169 -26.99 22.32 -9.78
CA SER A 169 -26.73 23.02 -11.05
C SER A 169 -27.60 22.57 -12.22
N ALA A 170 -28.63 21.74 -11.98
CA ALA A 170 -29.61 21.32 -12.99
C ALA A 170 -30.36 22.52 -13.65
N TYR A 171 -30.23 23.73 -13.12
CA TYR A 171 -30.75 24.97 -13.70
C TYR A 171 -29.89 25.54 -14.84
N ILE A 172 -28.59 25.23 -14.97
CA ILE A 172 -27.70 26.01 -15.86
C ILE A 172 -27.50 25.45 -17.27
N ARG A 173 -27.31 24.16 -17.53
CA ARG A 173 -26.81 23.76 -18.86
C ARG A 173 -27.25 22.39 -19.36
N ASN A 174 -28.33 22.43 -20.11
CA ASN A 174 -28.72 21.51 -21.15
C ASN A 174 -27.77 21.56 -22.38
N SER A 175 -26.43 21.50 -22.21
CA SER A 175 -25.51 21.77 -23.34
C SER A 175 -24.34 20.78 -23.45
N GLY A 176 -24.50 19.80 -24.34
CA GLY A 176 -23.47 19.44 -25.31
C GLY A 176 -22.41 18.40 -24.91
N SER A 177 -22.36 17.34 -25.72
CA SER A 177 -21.30 16.31 -25.86
C SER A 177 -21.29 15.17 -24.84
N ALA A 178 -21.46 13.96 -25.36
CA ALA A 178 -21.13 12.70 -24.70
C ALA A 178 -19.63 12.69 -24.35
N ALA A 179 -19.29 13.14 -23.15
CA ALA A 179 -17.91 13.20 -22.70
C ALA A 179 -17.39 11.79 -22.42
N GLY A 180 -16.54 11.27 -23.31
CA GLY A 180 -15.79 10.04 -23.07
C GLY A 180 -14.98 10.10 -21.78
N LEU A 181 -14.72 8.93 -21.17
CA LEU A 181 -13.94 8.82 -19.93
C LEU A 181 -12.62 9.61 -20.05
N PRO A 182 -12.30 10.55 -19.14
CA PRO A 182 -11.06 11.33 -19.21
C PRO A 182 -9.85 10.40 -19.37
N ARG A 183 -8.87 10.78 -20.21
CA ARG A 183 -7.73 9.91 -20.58
C ARG A 183 -6.97 9.35 -19.38
N TRP A 184 -6.86 10.13 -18.31
CA TRP A 184 -6.21 9.70 -17.07
C TRP A 184 -7.03 8.68 -16.26
N VAL A 185 -8.36 8.67 -16.37
CA VAL A 185 -9.24 7.66 -15.74
C VAL A 185 -9.05 6.31 -16.44
N LYS A 186 -8.88 6.28 -17.77
CA LYS A 186 -8.51 5.06 -18.48
C LYS A 186 -7.15 4.53 -18.01
N GLY A 187 -6.17 5.42 -17.82
CA GLY A 187 -4.88 5.08 -17.22
C GLY A 187 -5.00 4.52 -15.80
N PHE A 188 -5.89 5.09 -14.97
CA PHE A 188 -6.15 4.58 -13.63
C PHE A 188 -6.79 3.19 -13.62
N VAL A 189 -7.77 2.94 -14.49
CA VAL A 189 -8.40 1.61 -14.61
C VAL A 189 -7.37 0.59 -15.07
N ALA A 190 -6.56 0.93 -16.08
CA ALA A 190 -5.47 0.07 -16.53
C ALA A 190 -4.46 -0.21 -15.41
N ALA A 191 -4.03 0.81 -14.67
CA ALA A 191 -3.13 0.65 -13.53
C ALA A 191 -3.75 -0.25 -12.44
N SER A 192 -5.04 -0.08 -12.14
CA SER A 192 -5.76 -0.91 -11.16
C SER A 192 -5.85 -2.37 -11.61
N MET A 193 -6.10 -2.62 -12.89
CA MET A 193 -6.08 -3.96 -13.48
C MET A 193 -4.69 -4.58 -13.41
N VAL A 194 -3.64 -3.81 -13.68
CA VAL A 194 -2.24 -4.28 -13.57
C VAL A 194 -1.91 -4.63 -12.12
N LEU A 195 -2.26 -3.78 -11.15
CA LEU A 195 -2.05 -4.08 -9.74
C LEU A 195 -2.83 -5.33 -9.30
N LEU A 196 -4.08 -5.48 -9.74
CA LEU A 196 -4.88 -6.67 -9.47
C LEU A 196 -4.24 -7.93 -10.09
N LEU A 197 -3.77 -7.85 -11.34
CA LEU A 197 -3.06 -8.94 -12.00
C LEU A 197 -1.79 -9.32 -11.23
N VAL A 198 -0.99 -8.34 -10.82
CA VAL A 198 0.20 -8.57 -9.98
C VAL A 198 -0.19 -9.26 -8.67
N LEU A 199 -1.26 -8.81 -8.01
CA LEU A 199 -1.75 -9.45 -6.78
C LEU A 199 -2.15 -10.91 -7.02
N ILE A 200 -2.89 -11.18 -8.10
CA ILE A 200 -3.30 -12.54 -8.48
C ILE A 200 -2.07 -13.40 -8.74
N VAL A 201 -1.11 -12.92 -9.55
CA VAL A 201 0.13 -13.64 -9.83
C VAL A 201 0.88 -13.96 -8.54
N MET A 202 0.94 -13.02 -7.60
CA MET A 202 1.58 -13.23 -6.29
C MET A 202 0.86 -14.28 -5.44
N ILE A 203 -0.47 -14.34 -5.47
CA ILE A 203 -1.24 -15.37 -4.77
C ILE A 203 -1.02 -16.73 -5.43
N MET A 204 -1.05 -16.79 -6.77
CA MET A 204 -0.91 -18.02 -7.55
C MET A 204 0.52 -18.61 -7.46
N HIS A 205 1.55 -17.77 -7.44
CA HIS A 205 2.95 -18.20 -7.39
C HIS A 205 3.55 -18.17 -5.96
N GLY A 206 2.81 -17.65 -4.98
CA GLY A 206 3.21 -17.63 -3.56
C GLY A 206 3.27 -19.02 -2.91
N GLY A 207 2.82 -20.06 -3.62
CA GLY A 207 2.84 -21.46 -3.18
C GLY A 207 4.18 -22.19 -3.29
N HIS A 208 5.23 -21.60 -3.87
CA HIS A 208 6.57 -22.20 -3.87
C HIS A 208 7.31 -21.93 -2.56
N GLY A 209 6.69 -22.30 -1.43
CA GLY A 209 7.38 -22.55 -0.18
C GLY A 209 8.03 -23.93 -0.21
N PRO A 210 9.04 -24.20 0.64
CA PRO A 210 9.83 -25.45 0.65
C PRO A 210 9.05 -26.77 0.88
N GLY A 211 7.72 -26.75 0.91
CA GLY A 211 6.87 -27.94 0.91
C GLY A 211 6.58 -28.55 -0.46
N ALA A 212 7.13 -28.01 -1.55
CA ALA A 212 6.99 -28.59 -2.90
C ALA A 212 7.95 -29.77 -3.16
N HIS A 213 8.78 -30.14 -2.18
CA HIS A 213 9.73 -31.25 -2.22
C HIS A 213 9.62 -32.15 -0.99
N MET A 214 8.38 -32.51 -0.61
CA MET A 214 8.13 -33.73 0.17
C MET A 214 7.52 -34.79 -0.76
#